data_AF-A0A4Q3WE24-F1
#
_entry.id   AF-A0A4Q3WE24-F1
#
_cell.length_a   1.000
_cell.length_b   1.000
_cell.length_c   1.000
_cell.angle_alpha   90.00
_cell.angle_beta   90.00
_cell.angle_gamma   90.00
#
_symmetry.space_group_name_H-M   'P 1'
#
loop_
_entity.id
_entity.type
_entity.pdbx_description
1 polymer ?
#
loop_
_entity_poly.entity_id
_entity_poly.type
_entity_poly.pdbx_seq_one_letter_code
_entity_poly.pdbx_strand_id
1 'polypeptide(L)'
;MAKTDTTRVKRKERKNITSGVAHVNASFNNTMVTIADMQGNTISWSSSGVMGFKGSRKSTPYAAQVAAEDAAKKAQEHGMKTLEVE
;
A
#
# COMPACT_ATOMS: atom_id res chain seq x y z
N MET A 1 1.67 -34.35 16.42
CA MET A 1 0.85 -33.23 15.91
C MET A 1 1.62 -31.94 16.19
N ALA A 2 2.21 -31.35 15.15
CA ALA A 2 3.12 -30.21 15.29
C ALA A 2 2.36 -28.94 15.71
N LYS A 3 2.90 -28.23 16.70
CA LYS A 3 2.37 -26.95 17.20
C LYS A 3 2.68 -25.87 16.17
N THR A 4 1.65 -25.24 15.63
CA THR A 4 1.81 -24.08 14.73
C THR A 4 2.29 -22.88 15.55
N ASP A 5 3.56 -22.52 15.37
CA ASP A 5 4.14 -21.29 15.92
C ASP A 5 3.40 -20.08 15.35
N THR A 6 2.59 -19.43 16.18
CA THR A 6 1.96 -18.16 15.87
C THR A 6 3.03 -17.07 15.94
N THR A 7 3.69 -16.82 14.81
CA THR A 7 4.63 -15.70 14.66
C THR A 7 3.92 -14.41 15.05
N ARG A 8 4.28 -13.88 16.22
CA ARG A 8 3.81 -12.59 16.76
C ARG A 8 4.23 -11.50 15.78
N VAL A 9 3.30 -11.03 14.95
CA VAL A 9 3.51 -9.89 14.06
C VAL A 9 3.87 -8.70 14.96
N LYS A 10 5.15 -8.32 14.95
CA LYS A 10 5.62 -7.10 15.64
C LYS A 10 4.72 -5.97 15.19
N ARG A 11 3.95 -5.41 16.12
CA ARG A 11 3.07 -4.27 15.89
C ARG A 11 3.99 -3.12 15.46
N LYS A 12 4.03 -2.85 14.15
CA LYS A 12 4.86 -1.80 13.57
C LYS A 12 4.51 -0.52 14.33
N GLU A 13 5.49 0.07 15.00
CA GLU A 13 5.30 1.29 15.78
C GLU A 13 4.57 2.30 14.91
N ARG A 14 3.48 2.87 15.42
CA ARG A 14 2.75 3.96 14.76
C ARG A 14 3.62 5.21 14.86
N LYS A 15 4.65 5.27 14.02
CA LYS A 15 5.41 6.50 13.79
C LYS A 15 4.47 7.44 13.06
N ASN A 16 4.23 8.60 13.65
CA ASN A 16 3.37 9.63 13.08
C ASN A 16 4.14 10.33 11.96
N ILE A 17 4.19 9.71 10.79
CA ILE A 17 5.00 10.17 9.66
C ILE A 17 4.16 11.21 8.92
N THR A 18 4.59 12.47 8.95
CA THR A 18 3.78 13.60 8.41
C THR A 18 3.92 13.75 6.90
N SER A 19 5.09 13.38 6.36
CA SER A 19 5.48 13.54 4.96
C SER A 19 6.11 12.24 4.43
N GLY A 20 5.82 11.89 3.17
CA GLY A 20 6.36 10.69 2.54
C GLY A 20 6.35 10.75 1.01
N VAL A 21 6.63 9.61 0.39
CA VAL A 21 6.66 9.44 -1.06
C VAL A 21 5.73 8.30 -1.46
N ALA A 22 4.95 8.48 -2.51
CA ALA A 22 4.09 7.47 -3.10
C ALA A 22 4.69 7.02 -4.42
N HIS A 23 5.14 5.77 -4.46
CA HIS A 23 5.63 5.12 -5.67
C HIS A 23 4.47 4.45 -6.40
N VAL A 24 4.23 4.84 -7.65
CA VAL A 24 3.16 4.28 -8.47
C VAL A 24 3.74 3.41 -9.57
N ASN A 25 3.68 2.09 -9.39
CA ASN A 25 4.08 1.14 -10.43
C ASN A 25 2.85 0.74 -11.26
N ALA A 26 2.65 1.45 -12.36
CA ALA A 26 1.60 1.17 -13.34
C ALA A 26 2.14 0.32 -14.50
N SER A 27 1.76 -0.96 -14.52
CA SER A 27 2.04 -1.89 -15.62
C SER A 27 0.77 -2.20 -16.41
N PHE A 28 0.92 -2.76 -17.61
CA PHE A 28 -0.22 -3.19 -18.44
C PHE A 28 -1.14 -4.23 -17.77
N ASN A 29 -0.68 -4.92 -16.73
CA ASN A 29 -1.40 -6.04 -16.11
C ASN A 29 -1.81 -5.76 -14.66
N ASN A 30 -1.30 -4.69 -14.05
CA ASN A 30 -1.54 -4.36 -12.65
C ASN A 30 -1.06 -2.94 -12.33
N THR A 31 -1.73 -2.29 -11.38
CA THR A 31 -1.22 -1.08 -10.72
C THR A 31 -0.92 -1.40 -9.26
N MET A 32 0.29 -1.07 -8.82
CA MET A 32 0.70 -1.18 -7.42
C MET A 32 1.10 0.20 -6.91
N VAL A 33 0.53 0.58 -5.78
CA VAL A 33 0.78 1.86 -5.12
C VAL A 33 1.42 1.56 -3.77
N THR A 34 2.63 2.04 -3.59
CA THR A 34 3.40 1.87 -2.35
C THR A 34 3.70 3.23 -1.78
N ILE A 35 3.31 3.46 -0.52
CA ILE A 35 3.59 4.69 0.20
C ILE A 35 4.70 4.43 1.20
N ALA A 36 5.76 5.20 1.10
CA ALA A 36 6.96 5.13 1.93
C ALA A 36 7.21 6.46 2.65
N ASP A 37 8.06 6.42 3.68
CA ASP A 37 8.64 7.63 4.26
C ASP A 37 9.77 8.19 3.37
N MET A 38 10.31 9.36 3.73
CA MET A 38 11.46 9.96 3.04
C MET A 38 12.75 9.13 3.14
N GLN A 39 12.78 8.11 4.00
CA GLN A 39 13.91 7.19 4.17
C GLN A 39 13.74 5.91 3.33
N GLY A 40 12.64 5.78 2.57
CA GLY A 40 12.33 4.61 1.76
C GLY A 40 11.68 3.46 2.52
N ASN A 41 11.29 3.64 3.79
CA ASN A 41 10.57 2.61 4.54
C ASN A 41 9.10 2.59 4.13
N THR A 42 8.63 1.45 3.64
CA THR A 42 7.23 1.27 3.28
C THR A 42 6.31 1.37 4.50
N ILE A 43 5.35 2.28 4.44
CA ILE A 43 4.31 2.50 5.46
C ILE A 43 3.09 1.68 5.10
N SER A 44 2.56 1.88 3.90
CA SER A 44 1.42 1.15 3.36
C SER A 44 1.64 0.81 1.89
N TRP A 45 0.95 -0.22 1.43
CA TRP A 45 0.92 -0.57 0.02
C TRP A 45 -0.43 -1.19 -0.31
N SER A 46 -0.83 -1.03 -1.57
CA SER A 46 -1.98 -1.71 -2.13
C SER A 46 -1.77 -1.94 -3.62
N SER A 47 -2.60 -2.80 -4.19
CA SER A 47 -2.59 -3.05 -5.63
C SER A 47 -3.98 -3.45 -6.10
N SER A 48 -4.21 -3.36 -7.41
CA SER A 48 -5.46 -3.79 -8.01
C SER A 48 -5.78 -5.26 -7.68
N GLY A 49 -4.77 -6.12 -7.54
CA GLY A 49 -4.96 -7.51 -7.09
C GLY A 49 -5.42 -7.64 -5.63
N VAL A 50 -4.91 -6.80 -4.72
CA VAL A 50 -5.29 -6.80 -3.29
C VAL A 50 -6.75 -6.39 -3.11
N MET A 51 -7.25 -5.49 -3.96
CA MET A 51 -8.64 -5.05 -3.97
C MET A 51 -9.61 -6.09 -4.57
N GLY A 52 -9.13 -7.29 -4.92
CA GLY A 52 -9.95 -8.39 -5.40
C GLY A 52 -10.21 -8.36 -6.91
N PHE A 53 -9.62 -7.43 -7.66
CA PHE A 53 -9.69 -7.46 -9.12
C PHE A 53 -8.86 -8.64 -9.66
N LYS A 54 -9.47 -9.44 -10.54
CA LYS A 54 -8.86 -10.63 -11.15
C LYS A 54 -8.79 -10.51 -12.67
N GLY A 55 -7.81 -11.19 -13.28
CA GLY A 55 -7.62 -11.22 -14.73
C GLY A 55 -7.42 -9.83 -15.33
N SER A 56 -8.04 -9.58 -16.48
CA SER A 56 -7.99 -8.31 -17.21
C SER A 56 -8.60 -7.12 -16.46
N ARG A 57 -9.37 -7.34 -15.38
CA ARG A 57 -9.93 -6.23 -14.59
C ARG A 57 -8.87 -5.47 -13.80
N LYS A 58 -7.70 -6.09 -13.57
CA LYS A 58 -6.57 -5.47 -12.83
C LYS A 58 -5.88 -4.33 -13.57
N SER A 59 -6.01 -4.27 -14.90
CA SER A 59 -5.40 -3.24 -15.74
C SER A 59 -6.31 -2.04 -15.98
N THR A 60 -7.52 -2.06 -15.40
CA THR A 60 -8.48 -0.98 -15.59
C THR A 60 -8.10 0.24 -14.73
N PRO A 61 -8.35 1.47 -15.23
CA PRO A 61 -8.09 2.68 -14.46
C PRO A 61 -8.92 2.73 -13.17
N TYR A 62 -10.11 2.12 -13.17
CA TYR A 62 -10.94 1.99 -11.98
C TYR A 62 -10.27 1.15 -10.90
N ALA A 63 -9.65 0.02 -11.27
CA ALA A 63 -8.94 -0.81 -10.31
C ALA A 63 -7.67 -0.14 -9.76
N ALA A 64 -7.04 0.75 -10.53
CA ALA A 64 -5.94 1.58 -10.07
C ALA A 64 -6.39 2.63 -9.04
N GLN A 65 -7.52 3.31 -9.32
CA GLN A 65 -8.09 4.29 -8.41
C GLN A 65 -8.44 3.66 -7.04
N VAL A 66 -9.14 2.52 -7.06
CA VAL A 66 -9.53 1.82 -5.83
C VAL A 66 -8.31 1.35 -5.03
N ALA A 67 -7.23 0.93 -5.70
CA ALA A 67 -5.98 0.57 -5.03
C ALA A 67 -5.26 1.80 -4.43
N ALA A 68 -5.24 2.92 -5.14
CA ALA A 68 -4.66 4.17 -4.65
C ALA A 68 -5.41 4.70 -3.42
N GLU A 69 -6.75 4.66 -3.44
CA GLU A 69 -7.58 5.06 -2.30
C GLU A 69 -7.33 4.19 -1.05
N ASP A 70 -7.21 2.88 -1.23
CA ASP A 70 -6.90 1.95 -0.13
C ASP A 70 -5.50 2.19 0.46
N ALA A 71 -4.48 2.37 -0.40
CA ALA A 71 -3.13 2.71 0.06
C ALA A 71 -3.10 4.04 0.83
N ALA A 72 -3.81 5.05 0.32
CA ALA A 72 -3.91 6.38 0.93
C ALA A 72 -4.63 6.34 2.28
N LYS A 73 -5.76 5.62 2.41
CA LYS A 73 -6.46 5.44 3.68
C LYS A 73 -5.55 4.81 4.74
N LYS A 74 -4.83 3.75 4.38
CA LYS A 74 -3.85 3.12 5.27
C LYS A 74 -2.73 4.09 5.68
N ALA A 75 -2.23 4.91 4.76
CA ALA A 75 -1.21 5.91 5.08
C ALA A 75 -1.75 7.03 6.00
N GLN A 76 -3.01 7.45 5.82
CA GLN A 76 -3.67 8.43 6.69
C GLN A 76 -3.83 7.89 8.13
N GLU A 77 -4.13 6.60 8.30
CA GLU A 77 -4.15 5.95 9.63
C GLU A 77 -2.78 6.00 10.34
N HIS A 78 -1.69 6.11 9.57
CA HIS A 78 -0.32 6.28 10.07
C HIS A 78 0.08 7.75 10.26
N GLY A 79 -0.85 8.69 10.09
CA GLY A 79 -0.62 10.12 10.34
C GLY A 79 -0.04 10.90 9.15
N MET A 80 -0.02 10.30 7.95
CA MET A 80 0.48 10.96 6.74
C MET A 80 -0.47 12.07 6.29
N LYS A 81 0.08 13.27 6.12
CA LYS A 81 -0.66 14.47 5.68
C LYS A 81 -0.26 14.93 4.28
N THR A 82 1.03 14.80 3.98
CA THR A 82 1.62 15.24 2.72
C THR A 82 2.40 14.08 2.13
N LEU A 83 2.33 13.95 0.82
CA LEU A 83 3.10 12.97 0.08
C LEU A 83 3.45 13.53 -1.29
N GLU A 84 4.61 13.15 -1.78
CA GLU A 84 5.06 13.42 -3.14
C GLU A 84 4.89 12.15 -3.98
N VAL A 85 4.61 12.26 -5.27
CA VAL A 85 4.37 11.11 -6.14
C VAL A 85 5.58 10.90 -7.04
N GLU A 86 6.05 9.64 -7.10
CA GLU A 86 7.10 9.16 -8.01
C GLU A 86 6.56 8.13 -9.01
#